data_AF-A0A076HSK5-F1
#
_entry.id   AF-A0A076HSK5-F1
#
_cell.length_a   1.000
_cell.length_b   1.000
_cell.length_c   1.000
_cell.angle_alpha   90.00
_cell.angle_beta   90.00
_cell.angle_gamma   90.00
#
_symmetry.space_group_name_H-M   'P 1'
#
loop_
_entity.id
_entity.type
_entity.pdbx_description
1 polymer ?
#
loop_
_entity_poly.entity_id
_entity_poly.type
_entity_poly.pdbx_seq_one_letter_code
_entity_poly.pdbx_strand_id
1 'polypeptide(L)'
;MALPEPGLYTLRLPGEPSTLGLLVTDSNYPNLTSADALIQPLIYLTTSTERAKLYAAPNPKRAVDEFWLAATAGQQTLARQAIRTYYGRAAVANELFAAHKAGWMTDRGMLYMVLGAPDAVYRTAQEERWVYHGSDDGSSATYTFRPKPSTFAPEHYELVRHPEQERLWYAAVEQWRKATTTAPGR
;
A
#
# COMPACT_ATOMS: atom_id res chain seq x y z
N MET A 1 10.87 29.05 4.67
CA MET A 1 10.48 28.36 5.91
C MET A 1 10.67 26.87 5.67
N ALA A 2 11.69 26.25 6.26
CA ALA A 2 11.88 24.80 6.21
C ALA A 2 11.31 24.21 7.49
N LEU A 3 10.48 23.17 7.37
CA LEU A 3 9.97 22.46 8.54
C LEU A 3 11.04 21.45 9.01
N PRO A 4 11.27 21.33 10.33
CA PRO A 4 12.47 20.69 10.85
C PRO A 4 12.49 19.17 10.69
N GLU A 5 11.33 18.51 10.79
CA GLU A 5 11.23 17.04 10.78
C GLU A 5 9.99 16.56 10.02
N PRO A 6 10.02 15.36 9.39
CA PRO A 6 8.83 14.70 8.87
C PRO A 6 7.76 14.54 9.95
N GLY A 7 6.51 14.83 9.62
CA GLY A 7 5.42 14.83 10.58
C GLY A 7 4.16 15.51 10.07
N LEU A 8 3.11 15.48 10.90
CA LEU A 8 1.85 16.13 10.61
C LEU A 8 1.80 17.49 11.34
N TYR A 9 1.66 18.55 10.56
CA TYR A 9 1.62 19.92 11.05
C TYR A 9 0.25 20.54 10.80
N THR A 10 -0.11 21.51 11.64
CA THR A 10 -1.25 22.39 11.44
C THR A 10 -0.77 23.80 11.13
N LEU A 11 -1.37 24.43 10.11
CA LEU A 11 -1.18 25.83 9.79
C LEU A 11 -2.49 26.57 10.11
N ARG A 12 -2.41 27.52 11.03
CA ARG A 12 -3.52 28.42 11.37
C ARG A 12 -3.25 29.78 10.76
N LEU A 13 -4.07 30.17 9.80
CA LEU A 13 -3.95 31.47 9.13
C LEU A 13 -4.75 32.54 9.90
N PRO A 14 -4.22 33.75 10.10
CA PRO A 14 -4.98 34.84 10.71
C PRO A 14 -6.26 35.15 9.92
N GLY A 15 -7.40 35.23 10.60
CA GLY A 15 -8.70 35.52 9.96
C GLY A 15 -9.42 34.31 9.37
N GLU A 16 -8.77 33.14 9.27
CA GLU A 16 -9.40 31.91 8.81
C GLU A 16 -9.93 31.07 9.98
N PRO A 17 -11.20 30.63 9.94
CA PRO A 17 -11.73 29.73 10.96
C PRO A 17 -11.18 28.31 10.83
N SER A 18 -10.68 27.94 9.64
CA SER A 18 -10.17 26.61 9.34
C SER A 18 -8.67 26.49 9.56
N THR A 19 -8.22 25.28 9.93
CA THR A 19 -6.80 24.95 10.08
C THR A 19 -6.40 24.05 8.92
N LEU A 20 -5.30 24.37 8.25
CA LEU A 20 -4.76 23.54 7.17
C LEU A 20 -3.84 22.46 7.75
N GLY A 21 -4.11 21.20 7.44
CA GLY A 21 -3.19 20.10 7.73
C GLY A 21 -2.10 19.98 6.66
N LEU A 22 -0.85 19.76 7.09
CA LEU A 22 0.30 19.55 6.21
C LEU A 22 1.04 18.27 6.64
N LEU A 23 1.12 17.29 5.75
CA LEU A 23 2.01 16.14 5.93
C LEU A 23 3.39 16.48 5.35
N VAL A 24 4.41 16.54 6.20
CA VAL A 24 5.81 16.69 5.79
C VAL A 24 6.43 15.30 5.74
N THR A 25 7.03 14.96 4.61
CA THR A 25 7.71 13.68 4.39
C THR A 25 9.21 13.89 4.26
N ASP A 26 9.98 12.80 4.31
CA ASP A 26 11.40 12.86 3.99
C ASP A 26 11.65 13.14 2.50
N SER A 27 12.89 13.50 2.15
CA SER A 27 13.27 13.88 0.79
C SER A 27 13.22 12.74 -0.23
N ASN A 28 13.11 11.47 0.21
CA ASN A 28 13.02 10.33 -0.70
C ASN A 28 11.58 9.93 -1.01
N TYR A 29 10.61 10.47 -0.27
CA TYR A 29 9.19 10.29 -0.56
C TYR A 29 8.90 10.72 -2.01
N PRO A 30 8.14 9.91 -2.78
CA PRO A 30 7.26 8.81 -2.38
C PRO A 30 7.91 7.43 -2.24
N ASN A 31 9.22 7.31 -2.49
CA ASN A 31 9.93 6.03 -2.49
C ASN A 31 10.33 5.58 -1.09
N LEU A 32 10.36 4.25 -0.89
CA LEU A 32 10.80 3.61 0.35
C LEU A 32 12.26 3.17 0.20
N THR A 33 13.18 3.79 0.93
CA THR A 33 14.63 3.61 0.72
C THR A 33 15.37 2.98 1.90
N SER A 34 14.91 3.19 3.13
CA SER A 34 15.50 2.60 4.34
C SER A 34 14.99 1.18 4.59
N ALA A 35 15.73 0.37 5.35
CA ALA A 35 15.31 -0.99 5.68
C ALA A 35 13.97 -0.99 6.44
N ASP A 36 13.80 -0.10 7.41
CA ASP A 36 12.55 0.04 8.15
C ASP A 36 11.38 0.40 7.23
N ALA A 37 11.59 1.37 6.32
CA ALA A 37 10.58 1.75 5.34
C ALA A 37 10.21 0.60 4.40
N LEU A 38 11.14 -0.31 4.08
CA LEU A 38 10.88 -1.50 3.28
C LEU A 38 10.16 -2.61 4.07
N ILE A 39 10.36 -2.70 5.39
CA ILE A 39 9.71 -3.71 6.26
C ILE A 39 8.27 -3.32 6.57
N GLN A 40 7.99 -2.04 6.80
CA GLN A 40 6.65 -1.56 7.17
C GLN A 40 5.51 -2.05 6.26
N PRO A 41 5.56 -1.89 4.91
CA PRO A 41 4.48 -2.32 4.03
C PRO A 41 4.30 -3.85 4.01
N LEU A 42 5.32 -4.64 4.37
CA LEU A 42 5.21 -6.10 4.47
C LEU A 42 4.18 -6.55 5.50
N ILE A 43 3.59 -5.65 6.31
CA ILE A 43 2.41 -5.92 7.13
C ILE A 43 1.29 -6.64 6.35
N TYR A 44 1.13 -6.36 5.05
CA TYR A 44 0.09 -7.00 4.24
C TYR A 44 0.43 -8.42 3.83
N LEU A 45 1.71 -8.80 3.91
CA LEU A 45 2.22 -10.10 3.47
C LEU A 45 2.74 -10.95 4.63
N THR A 46 2.80 -10.43 5.85
CA THR A 46 3.46 -11.07 6.99
C THR A 46 2.58 -11.11 8.23
N THR A 47 2.81 -12.12 9.05
CA THR A 47 2.30 -12.15 10.43
C THR A 47 3.07 -11.18 11.32
N SER A 48 2.53 -10.86 12.50
CA SER A 48 3.24 -10.07 13.51
C SER A 48 4.60 -10.68 13.87
N THR A 49 4.66 -12.01 14.03
CA THR A 49 5.88 -12.76 14.35
C THR A 49 6.91 -12.70 13.23
N GLU A 50 6.51 -12.92 11.98
CA GLU A 50 7.42 -12.82 10.82
C GLU A 50 8.01 -11.42 10.70
N ARG A 51 7.18 -10.39 10.83
CA ARG A 51 7.61 -9.00 10.74
C ARG A 51 8.52 -8.58 11.88
N ALA A 52 8.25 -9.05 13.11
CA ALA A 52 9.13 -8.79 14.25
C ALA A 52 10.54 -9.37 14.02
N LYS A 53 10.64 -10.54 13.38
CA LYS A 53 11.94 -11.14 13.01
C LYS A 53 12.70 -10.28 12.00
N LEU A 54 12.02 -9.61 11.07
CA LEU A 54 12.66 -8.71 10.10
C LEU A 54 13.32 -7.51 10.80
N TYR A 55 12.61 -6.89 11.75
CA TYR A 55 13.17 -5.77 12.53
C TYR A 55 14.30 -6.19 13.47
N ALA A 56 14.20 -7.39 14.07
CA ALA A 56 15.21 -7.90 14.98
C ALA A 56 16.45 -8.46 14.28
N ALA A 57 16.46 -8.55 12.94
CA ALA A 57 17.57 -9.10 12.19
C ALA A 57 18.82 -8.20 12.33
N PRO A 58 20.03 -8.76 12.47
CA PRO A 58 21.27 -7.97 12.52
C PRO A 58 21.49 -7.10 11.27
N ASN A 59 20.96 -7.54 10.13
CA ASN A 59 20.92 -6.76 8.90
C ASN A 59 19.49 -6.78 8.33
N PRO A 60 18.65 -5.79 8.69
CA PRO A 60 17.25 -5.77 8.29
C PRO A 60 17.04 -5.68 6.78
N LYS A 61 17.93 -4.98 6.06
CA LYS A 61 17.85 -4.91 4.58
C LYS A 61 18.07 -6.28 3.95
N ARG A 62 19.09 -7.01 4.41
CA ARG A 62 19.34 -8.39 3.97
C ARG A 62 18.17 -9.32 4.32
N ALA A 63 17.55 -9.15 5.50
CA ALA A 63 16.40 -9.94 5.89
C ALA A 63 15.18 -9.72 4.96
N VAL A 64 14.97 -8.49 4.48
CA VAL A 64 13.96 -8.19 3.44
C VAL A 64 14.31 -8.89 2.13
N ASP A 65 15.57 -8.83 1.68
CA ASP A 65 15.99 -9.52 0.45
C ASP A 65 15.79 -11.05 0.56
N GLU A 66 16.12 -11.63 1.72
CA GLU A 66 15.92 -13.05 2.02
C GLU A 66 14.42 -13.42 2.09
N PHE A 67 13.56 -12.54 2.61
CA PHE A 67 12.09 -12.73 2.57
C PHE A 67 11.58 -12.88 1.13
N TRP A 68 11.97 -11.96 0.23
CA TRP A 68 11.55 -12.01 -1.17
C TRP A 68 12.16 -13.18 -1.95
N LEU A 69 13.40 -13.55 -1.62
CA LEU A 69 14.06 -14.72 -2.19
C LEU A 69 13.36 -16.02 -1.74
N ALA A 70 12.95 -16.12 -0.48
CA ALA A 70 12.21 -17.26 0.04
C ALA A 70 10.81 -17.36 -0.61
N ALA A 71 10.09 -16.24 -0.74
CA ALA A 71 8.78 -16.19 -1.39
C ALA A 71 8.81 -16.67 -2.86
N THR A 72 9.97 -16.61 -3.51
CA THR A 72 10.20 -16.99 -4.91
C THR A 72 11.00 -18.29 -5.07
N ALA A 73 11.06 -19.12 -4.03
CA ALA A 73 11.79 -20.39 -4.03
C ALA A 73 13.26 -20.27 -4.49
N GLY A 74 13.93 -19.18 -4.12
CA GLY A 74 15.34 -18.93 -4.45
C GLY A 74 15.58 -18.33 -5.85
N GLN A 75 14.54 -18.06 -6.63
CA GLN A 75 14.69 -17.54 -7.99
C GLN A 75 14.97 -16.03 -7.98
N GLN A 76 16.24 -15.65 -8.05
CA GLN A 76 16.67 -14.25 -7.95
C GLN A 76 15.99 -13.31 -8.95
N THR A 77 15.74 -13.75 -10.18
CA THR A 77 15.06 -12.94 -11.20
C THR A 77 13.62 -12.61 -10.78
N LEU A 78 12.89 -13.60 -10.26
CA LEU A 78 11.54 -13.40 -9.74
C LEU A 78 11.55 -12.54 -8.48
N ALA A 79 12.52 -12.74 -7.57
CA ALA A 79 12.68 -11.92 -6.36
C ALA A 79 12.87 -10.43 -6.71
N ARG A 80 13.77 -10.13 -7.65
CA ARG A 80 14.01 -8.75 -8.11
C ARG A 80 12.75 -8.14 -8.74
N GLN A 81 12.01 -8.92 -9.51
CA GLN A 81 10.75 -8.46 -10.11
C GLN A 81 9.67 -8.21 -9.05
N ALA A 82 9.55 -9.10 -8.05
CA ALA A 82 8.61 -8.95 -6.95
C ALA A 82 8.91 -7.71 -6.12
N ILE A 83 10.18 -7.50 -5.73
CA ILE A 83 10.66 -6.30 -5.04
C ILE A 83 10.31 -5.04 -5.84
N ARG A 84 10.68 -4.99 -7.12
CA ARG A 84 10.40 -3.83 -7.99
C ARG A 84 8.91 -3.54 -8.07
N THR A 85 8.10 -4.57 -8.25
CA THR A 85 6.64 -4.42 -8.38
C THR A 85 6.01 -3.97 -7.07
N TYR A 86 6.37 -4.60 -5.94
CA TYR A 86 5.76 -4.32 -4.64
C TYR A 86 6.10 -2.92 -4.12
N TYR A 87 7.38 -2.54 -4.14
CA TYR A 87 7.80 -1.21 -3.70
C TYR A 87 7.49 -0.13 -4.72
N GLY A 88 7.39 -0.47 -6.01
CA GLY A 88 6.81 0.41 -7.02
C GLY A 88 5.34 0.72 -6.76
N ARG A 89 4.54 -0.29 -6.35
CA ARG A 89 3.16 -0.08 -5.90
C ARG A 89 3.09 0.80 -4.65
N ALA A 90 4.05 0.67 -3.72
CA ALA A 90 4.10 1.53 -2.54
C ALA A 90 4.35 2.99 -2.89
N ALA A 91 5.26 3.27 -3.83
CA ALA A 91 5.52 4.62 -4.31
C ALA A 91 4.30 5.22 -5.01
N VAL A 92 3.64 4.48 -5.90
CA VAL A 92 2.42 4.96 -6.56
C VAL A 92 1.27 5.15 -5.56
N ALA A 93 1.10 4.23 -4.61
CA ALA A 93 0.09 4.39 -3.56
C ALA A 93 0.36 5.64 -2.71
N ASN A 94 1.63 5.93 -2.41
CA ASN A 94 2.06 7.13 -1.73
C ASN A 94 1.68 8.40 -2.52
N GLU A 95 1.95 8.44 -3.82
CA GLU A 95 1.57 9.58 -4.67
C GLU A 95 0.05 9.79 -4.75
N LEU A 96 -0.71 8.70 -4.91
CA LEU A 96 -2.14 8.78 -5.21
C LEU A 96 -3.03 8.91 -3.96
N PHE A 97 -2.61 8.32 -2.84
CA PHE A 97 -3.50 8.11 -1.69
C PHE A 97 -2.96 8.67 -0.38
N ALA A 98 -1.89 9.48 -0.41
CA ALA A 98 -1.43 10.18 0.79
C ALA A 98 -2.55 10.97 1.47
N ALA A 99 -2.53 10.95 2.79
CA ALA A 99 -3.52 11.59 3.64
C ALA A 99 -2.79 12.16 4.87
N HIS A 100 -3.36 11.99 6.07
CA HIS A 100 -2.66 12.20 7.33
C HIS A 100 -1.59 11.12 7.63
N LYS A 101 -1.42 10.17 6.70
CA LYS A 101 -0.48 9.05 6.73
C LYS A 101 -0.01 8.74 5.31
N ALA A 102 1.05 7.95 5.19
CA ALA A 102 1.57 7.49 3.89
C ALA A 102 0.47 6.79 3.08
N GLY A 103 0.45 7.01 1.77
CA GLY A 103 -0.64 6.55 0.92
C GLY A 103 -0.80 5.03 0.92
N TRP A 104 0.31 4.27 0.98
CA TRP A 104 0.26 2.80 1.11
C TRP A 104 -0.47 2.33 2.39
N MET A 105 -0.52 3.16 3.45
CA MET A 105 -1.20 2.84 4.71
C MET A 105 -2.70 3.18 4.71
N THR A 106 -3.21 3.85 3.67
CA THR A 106 -4.66 4.12 3.52
C THR A 106 -5.40 2.88 3.03
N ASP A 107 -6.73 2.86 3.12
CA ASP A 107 -7.49 1.69 2.65
C ASP A 107 -7.40 1.51 1.13
N ARG A 108 -7.36 2.61 0.36
CA ARG A 108 -7.10 2.57 -1.09
C ARG A 108 -5.67 2.08 -1.37
N GLY A 109 -4.69 2.60 -0.65
CA GLY A 109 -3.30 2.15 -0.77
C GLY A 109 -3.11 0.69 -0.38
N MET A 110 -3.81 0.22 0.66
CA MET A 110 -3.80 -1.17 1.10
C MET A 110 -4.25 -2.09 -0.04
N LEU A 111 -5.39 -1.81 -0.68
CA LEU A 111 -5.82 -2.58 -1.86
C LEU A 111 -4.84 -2.45 -3.00
N TYR A 112 -4.35 -1.25 -3.30
CA TYR A 112 -3.41 -1.02 -4.40
C TYR A 112 -2.08 -1.77 -4.20
N MET A 113 -1.59 -1.88 -2.98
CA MET A 113 -0.38 -2.64 -2.64
C MET A 113 -0.54 -4.10 -3.02
N VAL A 114 -1.64 -4.73 -2.59
CA VAL A 114 -1.85 -6.17 -2.73
C VAL A 114 -2.40 -6.54 -4.11
N LEU A 115 -3.43 -5.85 -4.58
CA LEU A 115 -4.13 -6.14 -5.82
C LEU A 115 -3.53 -5.40 -7.03
N GLY A 116 -3.04 -4.18 -6.83
CA GLY A 116 -2.56 -3.31 -7.90
C GLY A 116 -3.61 -2.30 -8.32
N ALA A 117 -3.47 -1.76 -9.53
CA ALA A 117 -4.50 -0.89 -10.10
C ALA A 117 -5.77 -1.70 -10.38
N PRO A 118 -6.97 -1.16 -10.07
CA PRO A 118 -8.22 -1.78 -10.46
C PRO A 118 -8.45 -1.68 -11.97
N ASP A 119 -9.26 -2.58 -12.52
CA ASP A 119 -9.63 -2.56 -13.94
C ASP A 119 -10.58 -1.40 -14.27
N ALA A 120 -11.43 -1.04 -13.31
CA ALA A 120 -12.33 0.10 -13.44
C ALA A 120 -12.52 0.83 -12.10
N VAL A 121 -12.68 2.15 -12.20
CA VAL A 121 -12.99 3.03 -11.07
C VAL A 121 -14.25 3.83 -11.40
N TYR A 122 -15.28 3.68 -10.56
CA TYR A 122 -16.51 4.46 -10.63
C TYR A 122 -16.57 5.43 -9.46
N ARG A 123 -16.82 6.72 -9.72
CA ARG A 123 -16.86 7.75 -8.68
C ARG A 123 -18.20 8.46 -8.66
N THR A 124 -18.70 8.68 -7.45
CA THR A 124 -19.83 9.55 -7.16
C THR A 124 -19.43 10.49 -6.00
N ALA A 125 -20.29 11.43 -5.65
CA ALA A 125 -20.08 12.27 -4.47
C ALA A 125 -20.08 11.47 -3.14
N GLN A 126 -20.68 10.27 -3.13
CA GLN A 126 -20.90 9.48 -1.90
C GLN A 126 -19.94 8.31 -1.77
N GLU A 127 -19.36 7.84 -2.88
CA GLU A 127 -18.48 6.67 -2.89
C GLU A 127 -17.60 6.58 -4.14
N GLU A 128 -16.52 5.82 -4.00
CA GLU A 128 -15.65 5.36 -5.07
C GLU A 128 -15.69 3.83 -5.08
N ARG A 129 -15.94 3.22 -6.24
CA ARG A 129 -15.97 1.76 -6.41
C ARG A 129 -14.84 1.32 -7.32
N TRP A 130 -14.05 0.36 -6.86
CA TRP A 130 -12.98 -0.28 -7.62
C TRP A 130 -13.42 -1.67 -8.01
N VAL A 131 -13.33 -2.00 -9.29
CA VAL A 131 -13.67 -3.32 -9.83
C VAL A 131 -12.42 -4.04 -10.26
N TYR A 132 -12.29 -5.30 -9.82
CA TYR A 132 -11.25 -6.23 -10.24
C TYR A 132 -11.92 -7.46 -10.86
N HIS A 133 -11.51 -7.85 -12.06
CA HIS A 133 -11.97 -9.05 -12.75
C HIS A 133 -11.01 -10.20 -12.43
N GLY A 134 -11.56 -11.35 -12.08
CA GLY A 134 -10.82 -12.59 -11.89
C GLY A 134 -10.33 -13.13 -13.22
N SER A 135 -9.11 -13.67 -13.22
CA SER A 135 -8.43 -14.13 -14.44
C SER A 135 -9.07 -15.35 -15.10
N ASP A 136 -9.76 -16.21 -14.33
CA ASP A 136 -10.05 -17.59 -14.76
C ASP A 136 -11.54 -18.00 -14.73
N ASP A 137 -12.42 -17.29 -14.01
CA ASP A 137 -13.82 -17.72 -13.79
C ASP A 137 -14.87 -16.65 -14.12
N GLY A 138 -14.45 -15.48 -14.64
CA GLY A 138 -15.34 -14.35 -14.89
C GLY A 138 -15.92 -13.73 -13.62
N SER A 139 -15.42 -14.11 -12.44
CA SER A 139 -15.79 -13.44 -11.19
C SER A 139 -15.29 -11.99 -11.20
N SER A 140 -15.99 -11.10 -10.53
CA SER A 140 -15.51 -9.75 -10.27
C SER A 140 -15.65 -9.45 -8.79
N ALA A 141 -14.66 -8.76 -8.23
CA ALA A 141 -14.72 -8.22 -6.88
C ALA A 141 -14.87 -6.70 -6.97
N THR A 142 -15.85 -6.17 -6.25
CA THR A 142 -16.04 -4.73 -6.11
C THR A 142 -15.71 -4.29 -4.69
N TYR A 143 -14.82 -3.32 -4.58
CA TYR A 143 -14.49 -2.66 -3.32
C TYR A 143 -15.05 -1.25 -3.34
N THR A 144 -15.84 -0.93 -2.31
CA THR A 144 -16.49 0.37 -2.18
C THR A 144 -15.81 1.18 -1.09
N PHE A 145 -15.41 2.40 -1.42
CA PHE A 145 -14.82 3.36 -0.51
C PHE A 145 -15.79 4.51 -0.27
N ARG A 146 -15.89 4.98 0.98
CA ARG A 146 -16.68 6.16 1.33
C ARG A 146 -15.77 7.31 1.75
N PRO A 147 -16.05 8.54 1.31
CA PRO A 147 -15.30 9.71 1.74
C PRO A 147 -15.52 9.91 3.25
N LYS A 148 -14.41 10.16 3.95
CA LYS A 148 -14.38 10.47 5.38
C LYS A 148 -13.35 11.57 5.61
N PRO A 149 -13.63 12.79 5.12
CA PRO A 149 -12.72 13.91 5.23
C PRO A 149 -12.38 14.19 6.70
N SER A 150 -11.14 14.60 6.94
CA SER A 150 -10.72 15.19 8.22
C SER A 150 -9.93 16.47 7.96
N THR A 151 -9.70 17.25 9.02
CA THR A 151 -8.87 18.47 8.97
C THR A 151 -7.49 18.22 8.32
N PHE A 152 -6.98 17.00 8.46
CA PHE A 152 -5.65 16.60 8.00
C PHE A 152 -5.66 15.82 6.68
N ALA A 153 -6.85 15.45 6.21
CA ALA A 153 -7.00 14.67 4.99
C ALA A 153 -8.41 14.86 4.40
N PRO A 154 -8.64 15.94 3.64
CA PRO A 154 -9.92 16.22 3.01
C PRO A 154 -10.32 15.11 2.03
N GLU A 155 -9.34 14.58 1.30
CA GLU A 155 -9.53 13.52 0.29
C GLU A 155 -9.42 12.10 0.89
N HIS A 156 -9.68 11.92 2.19
CA HIS A 156 -9.58 10.61 2.83
C HIS A 156 -10.80 9.74 2.54
N TYR A 157 -10.55 8.46 2.25
CA TYR A 157 -11.56 7.45 1.97
C TYR A 157 -11.29 6.22 2.84
N GLU A 158 -12.37 5.62 3.35
CA GLU A 158 -12.34 4.35 4.08
C GLU A 158 -13.05 3.25 3.28
N LEU A 159 -12.50 2.04 3.34
CA LEU A 159 -13.07 0.85 2.71
C LEU A 159 -14.29 0.38 3.51
N VAL A 160 -15.42 0.19 2.82
CA VAL A 160 -16.56 -0.54 3.36
C VAL A 160 -16.25 -2.03 3.25
N ARG A 161 -15.89 -2.65 4.38
CA ARG A 161 -15.49 -4.05 4.46
C ARG A 161 -16.71 -4.97 4.40
N HIS A 162 -16.68 -5.89 3.45
CA HIS A 162 -17.66 -6.96 3.33
C HIS A 162 -16.97 -8.33 3.25
N PRO A 163 -17.49 -9.39 3.89
CA PRO A 163 -16.82 -10.70 3.93
C PRO A 163 -16.48 -11.30 2.55
N GLU A 164 -17.31 -11.08 1.54
CA GLU A 164 -17.11 -11.56 0.18
C GLU A 164 -15.86 -10.99 -0.51
N GLN A 165 -15.38 -9.82 -0.05
CA GLN A 165 -14.20 -9.15 -0.58
C GLN A 165 -12.88 -9.79 -0.12
N GLU A 166 -12.94 -10.59 0.95
CA GLU A 166 -11.74 -11.19 1.55
C GLU A 166 -11.12 -12.26 0.65
N ARG A 167 -11.92 -12.96 -0.15
CA ARG A 167 -11.44 -14.05 -1.01
C ARG A 167 -10.38 -13.59 -2.01
N LEU A 168 -10.63 -12.49 -2.75
CA LEU A 168 -9.68 -11.98 -3.72
C LEU A 168 -8.42 -11.43 -3.03
N TRP A 169 -8.59 -10.74 -1.89
CA TRP A 169 -7.48 -10.25 -1.09
C TRP A 169 -6.56 -11.39 -0.65
N TYR A 170 -7.10 -12.45 -0.03
CA TYR A 170 -6.30 -13.58 0.44
C TYR A 170 -5.61 -14.33 -0.71
N ALA A 171 -6.30 -14.51 -1.84
CA ALA A 171 -5.69 -15.11 -3.03
C ALA A 171 -4.49 -14.28 -3.53
N ALA A 172 -4.60 -12.96 -3.58
CA ALA A 172 -3.50 -12.09 -3.97
C ALA A 172 -2.35 -12.07 -2.95
N VAL A 173 -2.63 -12.05 -1.65
CA VAL A 173 -1.60 -12.19 -0.61
C VAL A 173 -0.87 -13.53 -0.75
N GLU A 174 -1.60 -14.61 -1.03
CA GLU A 174 -1.03 -15.92 -1.25
C GLU A 174 -0.13 -15.96 -2.50
N GLN A 175 -0.53 -15.30 -3.59
CA GLN A 175 0.32 -15.14 -4.78
C GLN A 175 1.61 -14.39 -4.46
N TRP A 176 1.56 -13.31 -3.68
CA TRP A 176 2.76 -12.61 -3.22
C TRP A 176 3.66 -13.51 -2.36
N ARG A 177 3.08 -14.32 -1.47
CA ARG A 177 3.81 -15.20 -0.56
C ARG A 177 4.36 -16.46 -1.22
N LYS A 178 3.75 -16.92 -2.31
CA LYS A 178 4.15 -18.13 -3.03
C LYS A 178 4.95 -17.85 -4.31
N ALA A 179 4.88 -16.63 -4.84
CA ALA A 179 5.40 -16.19 -6.15
C ALA A 179 5.53 -17.34 -7.16
N THR A 180 4.43 -18.09 -7.30
CA THR A 180 4.35 -19.32 -8.08
C THR A 180 4.03 -18.93 -9.52
N THR A 181 5.02 -19.12 -10.39
CA THR A 181 4.84 -19.67 -11.75
C THR A 181 3.60 -19.19 -12.50
N THR A 182 3.57 -17.94 -12.95
CA THR A 182 2.84 -17.62 -14.19
C THR A 182 3.85 -17.00 -15.14
N ALA A 183 4.41 -17.85 -16.00
CA ALA A 183 4.99 -17.38 -17.25
C ALA A 183 3.90 -16.59 -17.99
N PRO A 184 4.21 -15.42 -18.58
CA PRO A 184 3.23 -14.74 -19.40
C PRO A 184 2.79 -15.69 -20.52
N GLY A 185 1.48 -15.92 -20.62
CA GLY A 185 0.87 -16.59 -21.75
C GLY A 185 1.29 -15.91 -23.05
N ARG A 186 1.50 -16.74 -24.07
CA ARG A 186 1.91 -16.39 -25.43
C ARG A 186 1.12 -15.22 -26.04
#